data_AF-A0A6N8ZBQ6-F1
#
_entry.id   AF-A0A6N8ZBQ6-F1
#
_cell.length_a   1.000
_cell.length_b   1.000
_cell.length_c   1.000
_cell.angle_alpha   90.00
_cell.angle_beta   90.00
_cell.angle_gamma   90.00
#
_symmetry.space_group_name_H-M   'P 1'
#
loop_
_entity.id
_entity.type
_entity.pdbx_description
1 polymer ?
#
loop_
_entity_poly.entity_id
_entity_poly.type
_entity_poly.pdbx_seq_one_letter_code
_entity_poly.pdbx_strand_id
1 'polypeptide(L)'
;MAKHNRETTLPGERLLAMGEREIGKGNLREGAGLVWRAVMETLAAVAEGYGMPCRNREEAVKVVNHLDDIAMPPPPGEFHYTYRNLMAFSVAETYREHCEELDEFKGTEFEWDPDEYLLYLDSVRRFIDSLNHYQKVDTAR
;
A
#
# COMPACT_ATOMS: atom_id res chain seq x y z
N MET A 1 -4.49 30.55 19.71
CA MET A 1 -3.74 29.30 19.98
C MET A 1 -3.78 28.47 18.71
N ALA A 2 -2.71 28.48 17.93
CA ALA A 2 -2.62 27.66 16.72
C ALA A 2 -2.45 26.21 17.15
N LYS A 3 -3.50 25.40 16.97
CA LYS A 3 -3.36 23.94 17.09
C LYS A 3 -2.48 23.51 15.92
N HIS A 4 -1.29 23.02 16.25
CA HIS A 4 -0.45 22.31 15.29
C HIS A 4 -1.28 21.17 14.70
N ASN A 5 -1.71 21.32 13.44
CA ASN A 5 -1.99 20.18 12.57
C ASN A 5 -0.67 19.40 12.48
N ARG A 6 -0.48 18.40 13.34
CA ARG A 6 0.40 17.31 12.99
C ARG A 6 -0.30 16.64 11.82
N GLU A 7 0.15 16.94 10.61
CA GLU A 7 -0.05 16.05 9.47
C GLU A 7 0.41 14.67 9.95
N THR A 8 -0.52 13.81 10.32
CA THR A 8 -0.24 12.42 10.67
C THR A 8 0.11 11.72 9.37
N THR A 9 1.35 11.88 8.93
CA THR A 9 2.02 11.04 7.95
C THR A 9 1.79 9.60 8.40
N LEU A 10 1.00 8.83 7.66
CA LEU A 10 0.78 7.42 7.99
C LEU A 10 2.13 6.68 7.96
N PRO A 11 2.31 5.63 8.79
CA PRO A 11 3.58 4.91 8.89
C PRO A 11 4.15 4.46 7.54
N GLY A 12 3.28 4.13 6.59
CA GLY A 12 3.68 3.64 5.28
C GLY A 12 4.28 4.68 4.34
N GLU A 13 4.02 5.98 4.47
CA GLU A 13 4.58 6.97 3.51
C GLU A 13 6.11 6.98 3.57
N ARG A 14 6.67 6.91 4.78
CA ARG A 14 8.12 6.84 4.98
C ARG A 14 8.70 5.53 4.45
N LEU A 15 8.02 4.41 4.69
CA LEU A 15 8.47 3.09 4.24
C LEU A 15 8.39 2.95 2.72
N LEU A 16 7.36 3.52 2.09
CA LEU A 16 7.21 3.59 0.65
C LEU A 16 8.39 4.36 0.03
N ALA A 17 8.69 5.56 0.55
CA ALA A 17 9.82 6.35 0.08
C ALA A 17 11.18 5.64 0.26
N MET A 18 11.35 4.88 1.35
CA MET A 18 12.53 4.05 1.55
C MET A 18 12.59 2.90 0.53
N GLY A 19 11.46 2.24 0.28
CA GLY A 19 11.32 1.23 -0.74
C GLY A 19 11.73 1.76 -2.10
N GLU A 20 11.05 2.79 -2.60
CA GLU A 20 11.35 3.45 -3.87
C GLU A 20 12.84 3.78 -4.06
N ARG A 21 13.50 4.24 -2.99
CA ARG A 21 14.94 4.52 -3.00
C ARG A 21 15.78 3.26 -3.17
N GLU A 22 15.46 2.16 -2.49
CA GLU A 22 16.20 0.90 -2.63
C GLU A 22 16.01 0.30 -4.02
N ILE A 23 14.82 0.39 -4.61
CA ILE A 23 14.65 -0.03 -6.01
C ILE A 23 15.43 0.89 -6.96
N GLY A 24 15.45 2.21 -6.74
CA GLY A 24 16.27 3.13 -7.53
C GLY A 24 17.77 2.82 -7.51
N LYS A 25 18.24 2.02 -6.54
CA LYS A 25 19.62 1.53 -6.45
C LYS A 25 19.81 0.11 -7.03
N GLY A 26 18.75 -0.55 -7.47
CA GLY A 26 18.77 -1.94 -7.94
C GLY A 26 18.53 -2.98 -6.83
N ASN A 27 18.26 -2.57 -5.59
CA ASN A 27 18.01 -3.48 -4.47
C ASN A 27 16.53 -3.90 -4.42
N LEU A 28 16.08 -4.62 -5.46
CA LEU A 28 14.65 -4.93 -5.68
C LEU A 28 14.01 -5.66 -4.50
N ARG A 29 14.67 -6.68 -3.94
CA ARG A 29 14.13 -7.45 -2.81
C ARG A 29 13.92 -6.60 -1.56
N GLU A 30 14.93 -5.83 -1.17
CA GLU A 30 14.85 -4.94 -0.01
C GLU A 30 13.79 -3.86 -0.21
N GLY A 31 13.76 -3.33 -1.43
CA GLY A 31 12.73 -2.45 -1.93
C GLY A 31 11.32 -2.99 -1.79
N ALA A 32 11.06 -4.17 -2.35
CA ALA A 32 9.79 -4.88 -2.28
C ALA A 32 9.31 -5.07 -0.84
N GLY A 33 10.22 -5.52 0.04
CA GLY A 33 9.92 -5.72 1.44
C GLY A 33 9.62 -4.43 2.19
N LEU A 34 10.19 -3.30 1.80
CA LEU A 34 9.85 -1.98 2.34
C LEU A 34 8.48 -1.51 1.85
N VAL A 35 8.19 -1.64 0.55
CA VAL A 35 6.89 -1.28 -0.04
C VAL A 35 5.75 -2.12 0.56
N TRP A 36 5.97 -3.43 0.75
CA TRP A 36 4.98 -4.30 1.39
C TRP A 36 4.72 -3.91 2.85
N ARG A 37 5.78 -3.65 3.62
CA ARG A 37 5.63 -3.15 5.00
C ARG A 37 4.88 -1.83 5.04
N ALA A 38 5.13 -0.94 4.08
CA ALA A 38 4.40 0.31 3.97
C ALA A 38 2.88 0.07 3.86
N VAL A 39 2.46 -0.87 3.01
CA VAL A 39 1.06 -1.25 2.84
C VAL A 39 0.49 -1.82 4.15
N MET A 40 1.16 -2.81 4.74
CA MET A 40 0.66 -3.51 5.93
C MET A 40 0.57 -2.60 7.16
N GLU A 41 1.55 -1.74 7.39
CA GLU A 41 1.52 -0.79 8.51
C GLU A 41 0.46 0.30 8.33
N THR A 42 0.26 0.77 7.10
CA THR A 42 -0.81 1.73 6.78
C THR A 42 -2.18 1.11 6.98
N LEU A 43 -2.38 -0.12 6.47
CA LEU A 43 -3.62 -0.87 6.67
C LEU A 43 -3.90 -1.14 8.15
N ALA A 44 -2.88 -1.49 8.93
CA ALA A 44 -3.05 -1.71 10.36
C ALA A 44 -3.47 -0.44 11.10
N ALA A 45 -2.85 0.70 10.79
CA ALA A 45 -3.23 2.00 11.37
C ALA A 45 -4.67 2.40 11.01
N VAL A 46 -5.11 2.14 9.77
CA VAL A 46 -6.51 2.37 9.36
C VAL A 46 -7.45 1.39 10.07
N ALA A 47 -7.11 0.11 10.11
CA ALA A 47 -7.93 -0.93 10.75
C ALA A 47 -8.18 -0.66 12.24
N GLU A 48 -7.20 -0.09 12.96
CA GLU A 48 -7.36 0.36 14.35
C GLU A 48 -8.51 1.36 14.49
N GLY A 49 -8.68 2.29 13.54
CA GLY A 49 -9.79 3.24 13.52
C GLY A 49 -11.17 2.57 13.45
N TYR A 50 -11.24 1.41 12.79
CA TYR A 50 -12.45 0.60 12.65
C TYR A 50 -12.57 -0.52 13.70
N GLY A 51 -11.64 -0.63 14.64
CA GLY A 51 -11.60 -1.71 15.63
C GLY A 51 -11.37 -3.10 15.02
N MET A 52 -10.74 -3.17 13.85
CA MET A 52 -10.46 -4.41 13.13
C MET A 52 -9.00 -4.85 13.34
N PRO A 53 -8.72 -6.16 13.55
CA PRO A 53 -7.34 -6.65 13.56
C PRO A 53 -6.75 -6.66 12.14
N CYS A 54 -5.44 -6.38 12.02
CA CYS A 54 -4.70 -6.40 10.76
C CYS A 54 -3.24 -6.84 10.96
N ARG A 55 -3.02 -8.10 11.31
CA ARG A 55 -1.70 -8.65 11.67
C ARG A 55 -1.14 -9.63 10.63
N ASN A 56 -2.01 -10.13 9.76
CA ASN A 56 -1.67 -11.09 8.73
C ASN A 56 -2.47 -10.80 7.46
N ARG A 57 -2.17 -11.55 6.40
CA ARG A 57 -2.81 -11.42 5.09
C ARG A 57 -4.32 -11.56 5.15
N GLU A 58 -4.84 -12.59 5.82
CA GLU A 58 -6.28 -12.84 5.87
C GLU A 58 -7.04 -11.71 6.57
N GLU A 59 -6.44 -11.17 7.63
CA GLU A 59 -6.95 -10.00 8.34
C GLU A 59 -6.89 -8.75 7.46
N ALA A 60 -5.78 -8.51 6.74
CA ALA A 60 -5.64 -7.39 5.81
C ALA A 60 -6.69 -7.42 4.68
N VAL A 61 -6.95 -8.60 4.10
CA VAL A 61 -8.00 -8.77 3.08
C VAL A 61 -9.39 -8.42 3.63
N LYS A 62 -9.69 -8.77 4.89
CA LYS A 62 -10.96 -8.40 5.53
C LYS A 62 -11.09 -6.90 5.73
N VAL A 63 -10.02 -6.23 6.16
CA VAL A 63 -9.98 -4.76 6.30
C VAL A 63 -10.19 -4.11 4.94
N VAL A 64 -9.49 -4.56 3.92
CA VAL A 64 -9.61 -4.04 2.55
C VAL A 64 -11.03 -4.18 2.01
N ASN A 65 -11.68 -5.34 2.19
CA ASN A 65 -13.08 -5.53 1.81
C ASN A 65 -14.02 -4.61 2.58
N HIS A 66 -13.78 -4.43 3.89
CA HIS A 66 -14.57 -3.49 4.70
C HIS A 66 -14.44 -2.06 4.19
N LEU A 67 -13.21 -1.62 3.85
CA LEU A 67 -12.95 -0.30 3.28
C LEU A 67 -13.65 -0.12 1.93
N ASP A 68 -13.63 -1.14 1.06
CA ASP A 68 -14.37 -1.13 -0.21
C ASP A 68 -15.90 -1.04 0.00
N ASP A 69 -16.44 -1.64 1.07
CA ASP A 69 -17.88 -1.60 1.38
C ASP A 69 -18.34 -0.23 1.94
N ILE A 70 -17.48 0.46 2.70
CA ILE A 70 -17.79 1.78 3.28
C ILE A 70 -17.36 2.95 2.39
N ALA A 71 -16.60 2.67 1.31
CA ALA A 71 -16.22 3.63 0.30
C ALA A 71 -17.49 4.31 -0.25
N MET A 72 -17.78 5.52 0.22
CA MET A 72 -18.77 6.38 -0.42
C MET A 72 -18.34 6.60 -1.88
N PRO A 73 -19.29 6.73 -2.83
CA PRO A 73 -18.95 7.01 -4.20
C PRO A 73 -18.03 8.25 -4.26
N PRO A 74 -16.98 8.25 -5.10
CA PRO A 74 -16.07 9.37 -5.19
C PRO A 74 -16.84 10.66 -5.52
N PRO A 75 -16.35 11.83 -5.09
CA PRO A 75 -16.95 13.10 -5.47
C PRO A 75 -17.10 13.20 -6.99
N PRO A 76 -18.24 13.68 -7.52
CA PRO A 76 -18.44 13.78 -8.96
C PRO A 76 -17.39 14.69 -9.59
N GLY A 77 -16.61 14.16 -10.53
CA GLY A 77 -15.55 14.88 -11.27
C GLY A 77 -14.13 14.42 -10.95
N GLU A 78 -13.92 13.65 -9.87
CA GLU A 78 -12.67 12.91 -9.67
C GLU A 78 -12.80 11.58 -10.41
N PHE A 79 -11.94 11.37 -11.41
CA PHE A 79 -11.97 10.19 -12.28
C PHE A 79 -12.11 8.90 -11.46
N HIS A 80 -13.03 8.05 -11.90
CA HIS A 80 -13.28 6.72 -11.37
C HIS A 80 -11.97 5.91 -11.27
N TYR A 81 -11.44 5.76 -10.05
CA TYR A 81 -10.41 4.78 -9.75
C TYR A 81 -10.92 3.82 -8.70
N THR A 82 -12.02 3.13 -8.98
CA THR A 82 -12.24 1.79 -8.42
C THR A 82 -11.26 0.80 -9.05
N TYR A 83 -9.95 1.06 -8.92
CA TYR A 83 -9.04 -0.05 -8.66
C TYR A 83 -9.36 -0.42 -7.23
N ARG A 84 -10.24 -1.42 -7.03
CA ARG A 84 -10.63 -1.89 -5.69
C ARG A 84 -9.38 -1.96 -4.84
N ASN A 85 -9.45 -1.51 -3.58
CA ASN A 85 -8.31 -1.59 -2.66
C ASN A 85 -7.73 -3.02 -2.64
N LEU A 86 -8.59 -4.03 -2.90
CA LEU A 86 -8.23 -5.42 -3.10
C LEU A 86 -7.29 -5.68 -4.28
N MET A 87 -7.49 -5.04 -5.44
CA MET A 87 -6.56 -5.19 -6.57
C MET A 87 -5.18 -4.62 -6.23
N ALA A 88 -5.12 -3.42 -5.65
CA ALA A 88 -3.82 -2.82 -5.29
C ALA A 88 -3.09 -3.63 -4.20
N PHE A 89 -3.83 -4.16 -3.23
CA PHE A 89 -3.30 -5.09 -2.23
C PHE A 89 -2.77 -6.39 -2.87
N SER A 90 -3.52 -6.99 -3.79
CA SER A 90 -3.10 -8.19 -4.53
C SER A 90 -1.85 -7.95 -5.36
N VAL A 91 -1.72 -6.80 -6.03
CA VAL A 91 -0.49 -6.47 -6.80
C VAL A 91 0.72 -6.37 -5.85
N ALA A 92 0.56 -5.77 -4.66
CA ALA A 92 1.63 -5.71 -3.66
C ALA A 92 2.05 -7.06 -3.11
N GLU A 93 1.10 -7.96 -2.96
CA GLU A 93 1.37 -9.32 -2.57
C GLU A 93 2.11 -10.10 -3.66
N THR A 94 1.58 -10.09 -4.89
CA THR A 94 2.20 -10.75 -6.04
C THR A 94 3.64 -10.26 -6.24
N TYR A 95 3.88 -8.95 -6.10
CA TYR A 95 5.21 -8.39 -6.24
C TYR A 95 6.20 -8.89 -5.16
N ARG A 96 5.75 -8.96 -3.90
CA ARG A 96 6.56 -9.50 -2.80
C ARG A 96 6.90 -10.96 -3.04
N GLU A 97 5.91 -11.77 -3.43
CA GLU A 97 6.10 -13.20 -3.73
C GLU A 97 7.10 -13.41 -4.87
N HIS A 98 6.98 -12.63 -5.96
CA HIS A 98 7.96 -12.68 -7.06
C HIS A 98 9.37 -12.33 -6.57
N CYS A 99 9.51 -11.35 -5.69
CA CYS A 99 10.80 -10.98 -5.12
C CYS A 99 11.39 -12.02 -4.14
N GLU A 100 10.55 -12.86 -3.52
CA GLU A 100 10.98 -13.97 -2.66
C GLU A 100 11.34 -15.21 -3.49
N GLU A 101 10.61 -15.50 -4.57
CA GLU A 101 10.91 -16.60 -5.50
C GLU A 101 12.25 -16.42 -6.22
N LEU A 102 12.69 -15.17 -6.44
CA LEU A 102 14.03 -14.85 -6.97
C LEU A 102 15.18 -15.40 -6.10
N ASP A 103 14.98 -15.63 -4.80
CA ASP A 103 16.00 -16.22 -3.94
C ASP A 103 16.09 -17.74 -4.07
N GLU A 104 14.98 -18.41 -4.42
CA GLU A 104 14.93 -19.86 -4.63
C GLU A 104 15.54 -20.25 -5.99
N PHE A 105 15.37 -19.41 -7.01
CA PHE A 105 15.95 -19.59 -8.34
C PHE A 105 17.33 -18.94 -8.47
N LYS A 106 18.31 -19.42 -7.69
CA LYS A 106 19.74 -19.12 -7.93
C LYS A 106 20.20 -19.73 -9.27
N GLY A 107 20.04 -19.01 -10.37
CA GLY A 107 20.70 -19.38 -11.64
C GLY A 107 19.98 -19.03 -12.93
N THR A 108 18.76 -18.52 -12.88
CA THR A 108 18.08 -17.98 -14.07
C THR A 108 18.08 -16.46 -13.98
N GLU A 109 18.64 -15.79 -15.00
CA GLU A 109 18.47 -14.35 -15.21
C GLU A 109 16.97 -14.09 -15.39
N PHE A 110 16.28 -13.80 -14.29
CA PHE A 110 14.94 -13.27 -14.36
C PHE A 110 15.07 -11.81 -14.78
N GLU A 111 14.77 -11.55 -16.06
CA GLU A 111 14.80 -10.22 -16.64
C GLU A 111 13.53 -9.49 -16.19
N TRP A 112 13.68 -8.59 -15.21
CA TRP A 112 12.61 -7.73 -14.74
C TRP A 112 12.29 -6.66 -15.77
N ASP A 113 11.02 -6.47 -16.10
CA ASP A 113 10.56 -5.30 -16.85
C ASP A 113 10.44 -4.08 -15.89
N PRO A 114 11.26 -3.03 -16.07
CA PRO A 114 11.18 -1.82 -15.26
C PRO A 114 9.82 -1.11 -15.36
N ASP A 115 9.10 -1.27 -16.46
CA ASP A 115 7.81 -0.61 -16.68
C ASP A 115 6.70 -1.25 -15.85
N GLU A 116 6.69 -2.59 -15.72
CA GLU A 116 5.78 -3.31 -14.82
C GLU A 116 5.99 -2.88 -13.36
N TYR A 117 7.23 -2.57 -12.99
CA TYR A 117 7.56 -2.12 -11.66
C TYR A 117 7.06 -0.70 -11.33
N LEU A 118 7.15 0.21 -12.29
CA LEU A 118 6.61 1.57 -12.12
C LEU A 118 5.08 1.55 -11.98
N LEU A 119 4.40 0.67 -12.72
CA LEU A 119 2.96 0.43 -12.58
C LEU A 119 2.62 -0.12 -11.19
N TYR A 120 3.46 -1.02 -10.67
CA TYR A 120 3.30 -1.53 -9.31
C TYR A 120 3.45 -0.43 -8.25
N LEU A 121 4.53 0.34 -8.29
CA LEU A 121 4.74 1.44 -7.33
C LEU A 121 3.64 2.48 -7.37
N ASP A 122 3.20 2.87 -8.57
CA ASP A 122 2.09 3.80 -8.74
C ASP A 122 0.79 3.23 -8.13
N SER A 123 0.54 1.93 -8.29
CA SER A 123 -0.61 1.26 -7.67
C SER A 123 -0.54 1.27 -6.14
N VAL A 124 0.63 0.99 -5.55
CA VAL A 124 0.80 1.02 -4.09
C VAL A 124 0.71 2.43 -3.54
N ARG A 125 1.32 3.41 -4.21
CA ARG A 125 1.26 4.82 -3.80
C ARG A 125 -0.18 5.29 -3.73
N ARG A 126 -0.97 5.04 -4.79
CA ARG A 126 -2.40 5.38 -4.83
C ARG A 126 -3.19 4.67 -3.74
N PHE A 127 -2.83 3.43 -3.42
CA PHE A 127 -3.49 2.69 -2.35
C PHE A 127 -3.22 3.32 -0.98
N ILE A 128 -1.97 3.66 -0.68
CA ILE A 128 -1.61 4.38 0.55
C ILE A 128 -2.32 5.75 0.60
N ASP A 129 -2.41 6.48 -0.51
CA ASP A 129 -3.16 7.74 -0.60
C ASP A 129 -4.66 7.55 -0.31
N SER A 130 -5.26 6.47 -0.79
CA SER A 130 -6.65 6.09 -0.51
C SER A 130 -6.85 5.80 0.99
N LEU A 131 -5.95 5.02 1.60
CA LEU A 131 -5.97 4.72 3.04
C LEU A 131 -5.83 5.99 3.91
N ASN A 132 -4.94 6.91 3.50
CA ASN A 132 -4.79 8.23 4.08
C ASN A 132 -6.09 9.04 4.03
N HIS A 133 -6.85 8.94 2.94
CA HIS A 133 -8.14 9.61 2.81
C HIS A 133 -9.17 9.07 3.81
N TYR A 134 -9.31 7.74 3.94
CA TYR A 134 -10.23 7.13 4.90
C TYR A 134 -9.97 7.59 6.34
N GLN A 135 -8.70 7.67 6.75
CA GLN A 135 -8.36 8.12 8.10
C GLN A 135 -8.73 9.59 8.34
N LYS A 136 -8.56 10.46 7.34
CA LYS A 136 -8.90 11.90 7.44
C LYS A 136 -10.41 12.15 7.49
N VAL A 137 -11.19 11.37 6.73
CA VAL A 137 -12.65 11.49 6.72
C VAL A 137 -13.24 11.01 8.05
N ASP A 138 -12.69 9.95 8.63
CA ASP A 138 -13.21 9.38 9.88
C ASP A 138 -12.83 10.21 11.11
N THR A 139 -11.63 10.80 11.13
CA THR A 139 -11.20 11.73 12.20
C THR A 139 -11.91 13.10 12.19
N ALA A 140 -12.67 13.42 11.14
CA ALA A 140 -13.45 14.64 11.02
C ALA A 140 -14.91 14.49 11.50
N ARG A 141 -15.36 13.28 11.86
CA ARG A 141 -16.67 12.98 12.45
C ARG A 141 -16.62 12.97 13.97
#